data_AF-A0A202DKP1-F1
#
_entry.id   AF-A0A202DKP1-F1
#
_cell.length_a   1.000
_cell.length_b   1.000
_cell.length_c   1.000
_cell.angle_alpha   90.00
_cell.angle_beta   90.00
_cell.angle_gamma   90.00
#
_symmetry.space_group_name_H-M   'P 1'
#
loop_
_entity.id
_entity.type
_entity.pdbx_description
1 polymer ?
#
loop_
_entity_poly.entity_id
_entity_poly.type
_entity_poly.pdbx_seq_one_letter_code
_entity_poly.pdbx_strand_id
1 'polypeptide(L)'
;MGHDALANTSLVTTYENHPFRSPADSASFEIHKRHDFLKFGCVVCHGGQGLATEMEPAHGFVKHWESPLRRDVILQASCVQCHDNKQDLIIKGKNYTSEIIRAEHLFREKGCIGCHQIGGEGGPISVDLKMETAVKSLTRIDFSYTGLSQKEKTLENWIKLHFLNDPIELVPGDPTGEFNAEPVSPSGMPPYLLNKKDSDALTAYIMGLDQSRIPHEFRVYAPPQPKTIPSGKIKRGRWVYEEYGCIGCHGYQGRGGVRNYNYVSEVIPNLRRAVSTYSRKGLKDKISNGVPVVAKHDPQGPYPPLYMPAWKDKIKPDQLDDLVTYLFSIRE
;
A
#
# COMPACT_ATOMS: atom_id res chain seq x y z
N MET A 1 17.08 22.58 -15.40
CA MET A 1 15.80 23.29 -15.19
C MET A 1 15.21 23.53 -16.58
N GLY A 2 14.07 22.92 -16.93
CA GLY A 2 13.69 22.69 -18.34
C GLY A 2 13.05 23.86 -19.09
N HIS A 3 12.62 23.60 -20.32
CA HIS A 3 12.06 24.56 -21.30
C HIS A 3 10.59 24.90 -21.04
N ASP A 4 10.21 25.12 -19.78
CA ASP A 4 8.86 25.61 -19.49
C ASP A 4 8.91 27.14 -19.32
N ALA A 5 8.15 27.88 -20.12
CA ALA A 5 8.12 29.35 -20.06
C ALA A 5 7.64 29.88 -18.70
N LEU A 6 6.88 29.08 -17.96
CA LEU A 6 6.37 29.41 -16.63
C LEU A 6 7.39 29.14 -15.52
N ALA A 7 8.21 28.09 -15.65
CA ALA A 7 9.25 27.76 -14.68
C ALA A 7 10.61 28.42 -15.01
N ASN A 8 10.80 28.81 -16.28
CA ASN A 8 11.98 29.50 -16.79
C ASN A 8 11.55 30.42 -17.96
N THR A 9 11.33 31.69 -17.66
CA THR A 9 10.88 32.71 -18.63
C THR A 9 11.85 32.92 -19.80
N SER A 10 13.11 32.55 -19.64
CA SER A 10 14.08 32.61 -20.73
C SER A 10 13.93 31.46 -21.73
N LEU A 11 13.26 30.36 -21.36
CA LEU A 11 13.20 29.09 -22.11
C LEU A 11 14.57 28.50 -22.49
N VAL A 12 15.66 29.12 -22.06
CA VAL A 12 17.03 28.66 -22.30
C VAL A 12 17.44 27.81 -21.10
N THR A 13 17.72 26.54 -21.35
CA THR A 13 18.48 25.70 -20.44
C THR A 13 19.82 25.41 -21.08
N THR A 14 20.91 25.86 -20.46
CA THR A 14 22.28 25.54 -20.87
C THR A 14 22.63 24.07 -20.65
N TYR A 15 21.77 23.31 -19.96
CA TYR A 15 21.93 21.89 -19.70
C TYR A 15 21.10 21.06 -20.68
N GLU A 16 21.62 20.85 -21.89
CA GLU A 16 20.93 20.06 -22.93
C GLU A 16 20.73 18.59 -22.50
N ASN A 17 21.67 18.05 -21.71
CA ASN A 17 21.75 16.66 -21.26
C ASN A 17 21.54 16.48 -19.74
N HIS A 18 20.63 17.24 -19.11
CA HIS A 18 20.36 17.06 -17.68
C HIS A 18 19.36 15.93 -17.41
N PRO A 19 19.68 14.94 -16.54
CA PRO A 19 18.77 13.82 -16.23
C PRO A 19 17.46 14.26 -15.55
N PHE A 20 17.40 15.48 -15.01
CA PHE A 20 16.19 16.09 -14.40
C PHE A 20 15.62 17.25 -15.24
N ARG A 21 15.81 17.23 -16.56
CA ARG A 21 15.22 18.24 -17.46
C ARG A 21 13.69 18.06 -17.49
N SER A 22 12.94 19.16 -17.32
CA SER A 22 11.49 19.12 -17.60
C SER A 22 11.30 18.75 -19.06
N PRO A 23 10.47 17.74 -19.39
CA PRO A 23 10.15 17.41 -20.77
C PRO A 23 9.72 18.66 -21.52
N ALA A 24 10.27 18.90 -22.71
CA ALA A 24 9.79 19.95 -23.61
C ALA A 24 8.48 19.50 -24.29
N ASP A 25 7.60 18.83 -23.54
CA ASP A 25 6.34 18.30 -24.04
C ASP A 25 5.18 19.21 -23.63
N SER A 26 4.18 19.25 -24.51
CA SER A 26 3.02 20.12 -24.33
C SER A 26 2.16 19.73 -23.14
N ALA A 27 2.39 18.59 -22.50
CA ALA A 27 1.59 18.08 -21.39
C ALA A 27 2.18 18.50 -20.04
N SER A 28 3.51 18.56 -19.90
CA SER A 28 4.19 19.22 -18.77
C SER A 28 3.82 20.70 -18.67
N PHE A 29 3.76 21.42 -19.80
CA PHE A 29 3.31 22.81 -19.84
C PHE A 29 1.88 23.01 -19.32
N GLU A 30 0.96 22.09 -19.65
CA GLU A 30 -0.43 22.16 -19.19
C GLU A 30 -0.59 21.90 -17.69
N ILE A 31 0.34 21.15 -17.08
CA ILE A 31 0.38 20.91 -15.64
C ILE A 31 0.79 22.20 -14.94
N HIS A 32 1.89 22.84 -15.33
CA HIS A 32 2.33 24.10 -14.71
C HIS A 32 1.35 25.26 -14.97
N LYS A 33 0.61 25.26 -16.08
CA LYS A 33 -0.48 26.22 -16.29
C LYS A 33 -1.61 26.08 -15.27
N ARG A 34 -1.87 24.86 -14.78
CA ARG A 34 -2.90 24.56 -13.77
C ARG A 34 -2.36 24.62 -12.34
N HIS A 35 -1.04 24.63 -12.16
CA HIS A 35 -0.35 24.66 -10.87
C HIS A 35 0.68 25.79 -10.88
N ASP A 36 0.31 26.95 -10.34
CA ASP A 36 1.17 28.13 -10.30
C ASP A 36 2.52 27.82 -9.63
N PHE A 37 3.59 27.84 -10.42
CA PHE A 37 4.92 27.47 -9.98
C PHE A 37 5.46 28.44 -8.90
N LEU A 38 5.07 29.72 -8.94
CA LEU A 38 5.47 30.69 -7.92
C LEU A 38 4.80 30.41 -6.56
N LYS A 39 3.72 29.63 -6.57
CA LYS A 39 2.98 29.23 -5.37
C LYS A 39 3.42 27.87 -4.82
N PHE A 40 3.60 26.88 -5.69
CA PHE A 40 3.87 25.50 -5.28
C PHE A 40 5.38 25.16 -5.22
N GLY A 41 6.20 25.76 -6.08
CA GLY A 41 7.61 25.38 -6.24
C GLY A 41 7.82 23.93 -6.70
N CYS A 42 9.09 23.51 -6.77
CA CYS A 42 9.45 22.18 -7.31
C CYS A 42 9.10 21.01 -6.37
N VAL A 43 9.25 21.23 -5.06
CA VAL A 43 9.31 20.15 -4.04
C VAL A 43 7.95 19.50 -3.80
N VAL A 44 6.87 20.25 -4.03
CA VAL A 44 5.49 19.72 -3.91
C VAL A 44 5.26 18.58 -4.90
N CYS A 45 5.73 18.73 -6.14
CA CYS A 45 5.57 17.68 -7.16
C CYS A 45 6.73 16.68 -7.14
N HIS A 46 7.96 17.15 -7.06
CA HIS A 46 9.15 16.31 -7.26
C HIS A 46 9.76 15.77 -5.97
N GLY A 47 9.31 16.19 -4.79
CA GLY A 47 10.03 15.90 -3.55
C GLY A 47 11.39 16.59 -3.50
N GLY A 48 12.37 15.98 -2.85
CA GLY A 48 13.69 16.57 -2.62
C GLY A 48 13.77 17.43 -1.36
N GLN A 49 14.95 17.99 -1.11
CA GLN A 49 15.25 18.79 0.08
C GLN A 49 15.17 20.28 -0.27
N GLY A 50 13.99 20.89 -0.18
CA GLY A 50 13.77 22.29 -0.57
C GLY A 50 14.57 23.35 0.19
N LEU A 51 15.03 23.03 1.41
CA LEU A 51 15.85 23.92 2.24
C LEU A 51 17.36 23.80 1.94
N ALA A 52 17.77 22.85 1.10
CA ALA A 52 19.17 22.67 0.77
C ALA A 52 19.69 23.82 -0.12
N THR A 53 20.86 24.33 0.21
CA THR A 53 21.54 25.42 -0.53
C THR A 53 22.55 24.89 -1.55
N GLU A 54 22.77 23.59 -1.60
CA GLU A 54 23.74 22.93 -2.49
C GLU A 54 23.06 21.85 -3.35
N MET A 55 23.62 21.61 -4.54
CA MET A 55 23.01 20.72 -5.54
C MET A 55 22.92 19.26 -5.08
N GLU A 56 23.98 18.72 -4.47
CA GLU A 56 24.00 17.33 -4.02
C GLU A 56 23.02 17.09 -2.85
N PRO A 57 22.95 17.93 -1.79
CA PRO A 57 21.90 17.80 -0.77
C PRO A 57 20.47 18.07 -1.28
N ALA A 58 20.28 18.93 -2.29
CA ALA A 58 18.96 19.23 -2.85
C ALA A 58 18.39 18.09 -3.71
N HIS A 59 19.24 17.48 -4.55
CA HIS A 59 18.83 16.56 -5.61
C HIS A 59 19.45 15.15 -5.55
N GLY A 60 20.53 15.00 -4.78
CA GLY A 60 21.35 13.80 -4.70
C GLY A 60 21.06 12.93 -3.48
N PHE A 61 21.64 11.74 -3.47
CA PHE A 61 21.50 10.74 -2.42
C PHE A 61 22.53 11.00 -1.31
N VAL A 62 22.14 11.74 -0.28
CA VAL A 62 23.02 12.12 0.84
C VAL A 62 22.80 11.24 2.08
N LYS A 63 23.70 11.35 3.08
CA LYS A 63 23.52 10.66 4.36
C LYS A 63 22.33 11.30 5.10
N HIS A 64 21.41 10.46 5.60
CA HIS A 64 20.15 10.88 6.25
C HIS A 64 19.16 11.57 5.29
N TRP A 65 19.05 11.08 4.05
CA TRP A 65 18.15 11.64 3.04
C TRP A 65 16.69 11.26 3.28
N GLU A 66 15.94 12.13 3.95
CA GLU A 66 14.56 11.85 4.37
C GLU A 66 13.51 12.06 3.27
N SER A 67 13.73 13.04 2.39
CA SER A 67 12.78 13.42 1.33
C SER A 67 13.48 13.34 -0.03
N PRO A 68 13.65 12.14 -0.60
CA PRO A 68 14.28 11.97 -1.90
C PRO A 68 13.52 12.67 -3.03
N LEU A 69 14.23 13.02 -4.10
CA LEU A 69 13.58 13.40 -5.35
C LEU A 69 12.82 12.18 -5.90
N ARG A 70 11.52 12.35 -6.08
CA ARG A 70 10.63 11.37 -6.71
C ARG A 70 10.92 11.30 -8.19
N ARG A 71 11.12 10.08 -8.70
CA ARG A 71 11.41 9.80 -10.10
C ARG A 71 10.43 8.77 -10.66
N ASP A 72 10.32 8.74 -11.98
CA ASP A 72 9.55 7.74 -12.71
C ASP A 72 8.12 7.56 -12.13
N VAL A 73 7.78 6.34 -11.74
CA VAL A 73 6.45 5.96 -11.21
C VAL A 73 6.16 6.63 -9.87
N ILE A 74 7.18 6.88 -9.05
CA ILE A 74 7.02 7.50 -7.72
C ILE A 74 6.56 8.95 -7.82
N LEU A 75 6.83 9.62 -8.94
CA LEU A 75 6.33 10.98 -9.19
C LEU A 75 4.79 11.04 -9.20
N GLN A 76 4.12 9.96 -9.63
CA GLN A 76 2.65 9.90 -9.66
C GLN A 76 2.02 9.95 -8.27
N ALA A 77 2.78 9.57 -7.23
CA ALA A 77 2.32 9.64 -5.85
C ALA A 77 1.94 11.07 -5.45
N SER A 78 2.70 12.08 -5.90
CA SER A 78 2.42 13.49 -5.57
C SER A 78 1.11 13.99 -6.17
N CYS A 79 0.69 13.46 -7.32
CA CYS A 79 -0.59 13.84 -7.92
C CYS A 79 -1.77 13.50 -6.99
N VAL A 80 -1.73 12.32 -6.37
CA VAL A 80 -2.82 11.81 -5.52
C VAL A 80 -2.76 12.28 -4.07
N GLN A 81 -1.74 13.07 -3.70
CA GLN A 81 -1.72 13.79 -2.43
C GLN A 81 -2.70 14.97 -2.43
N CYS A 82 -2.95 15.57 -3.62
CA CYS A 82 -3.89 16.67 -3.80
C CYS A 82 -5.18 16.24 -4.50
N HIS A 83 -5.12 15.34 -5.48
CA HIS A 83 -6.29 14.96 -6.28
C HIS A 83 -6.91 13.63 -5.82
N ASP A 84 -8.18 13.69 -5.40
CA ASP A 84 -8.92 12.50 -5.00
C ASP A 84 -9.35 11.65 -6.20
N ASN A 85 -9.76 12.28 -7.32
CA ASN A 85 -10.10 11.53 -8.54
C ASN A 85 -8.86 11.23 -9.38
N LYS A 86 -8.41 9.98 -9.31
CA LYS A 86 -7.22 9.50 -10.01
C LYS A 86 -7.52 9.22 -11.48
N GLN A 87 -8.76 8.88 -11.82
CA GLN A 87 -9.15 8.52 -13.18
C GLN A 87 -9.25 9.73 -14.12
N ASP A 88 -9.39 10.94 -13.57
CA ASP A 88 -9.56 12.18 -14.33
C ASP A 88 -8.23 12.90 -14.65
N LEU A 89 -7.09 12.36 -14.20
CA LEU A 89 -5.77 12.96 -14.40
C LEU A 89 -5.19 12.64 -15.79
N ILE A 90 -6.00 12.88 -16.81
CA ILE A 90 -5.66 12.71 -18.22
C ILE A 90 -5.51 14.09 -18.86
N ILE A 91 -4.29 14.44 -19.27
CA ILE A 91 -3.99 15.71 -19.93
C ILE A 91 -3.40 15.41 -21.30
N LYS A 92 -4.04 15.93 -22.36
CA LYS A 92 -3.65 15.70 -23.76
C LYS A 92 -3.46 14.21 -24.10
N GLY A 93 -4.35 13.36 -23.58
CA GLY A 93 -4.33 11.90 -23.81
C GLY A 93 -3.32 11.11 -22.96
N LYS A 94 -2.49 11.78 -22.14
CA LYS A 94 -1.56 11.15 -21.21
C LYS A 94 -2.19 11.04 -19.83
N ASN A 95 -2.28 9.82 -19.30
CA ASN A 95 -2.73 9.56 -17.93
C ASN A 95 -1.52 9.63 -16.98
N TYR A 96 -1.58 10.55 -16.01
CA TYR A 96 -0.49 10.83 -15.06
C TYR A 96 -0.51 9.94 -13.80
N THR A 97 -1.52 9.08 -13.66
CA THR A 97 -1.73 8.21 -12.51
C THR A 97 -2.00 6.76 -12.94
N SER A 98 -1.61 6.38 -14.16
CA SER A 98 -1.85 5.03 -14.70
C SER A 98 -1.28 3.92 -13.82
N GLU A 99 -0.11 4.14 -13.22
CA GLU A 99 0.52 3.16 -12.34
C GLU A 99 -0.10 3.20 -10.94
N ILE A 100 -0.62 4.34 -10.49
CA ILE A 100 -1.43 4.40 -9.26
C ILE A 100 -2.74 3.61 -9.42
N ILE A 101 -3.42 3.72 -10.56
CA ILE A 101 -4.63 2.95 -10.87
C ILE A 101 -4.31 1.44 -10.92
N ARG A 102 -3.19 1.07 -11.55
CA ARG A 102 -2.68 -0.32 -11.53
C ARG A 102 -2.42 -0.80 -10.10
N ALA A 103 -1.78 0.03 -9.28
CA ALA A 103 -1.49 -0.28 -7.89
C ALA A 103 -2.75 -0.50 -7.05
N GLU A 104 -3.81 0.29 -7.25
CA GLU A 104 -5.10 0.07 -6.57
C GLU A 104 -5.74 -1.27 -6.94
N HIS A 105 -5.66 -1.65 -8.22
CA HIS A 105 -6.10 -2.96 -8.66
C HIS A 105 -5.31 -4.07 -7.95
N LEU A 106 -3.98 -3.96 -7.94
CA LEU A 106 -3.10 -4.92 -7.26
C LEU A 106 -3.37 -4.97 -5.75
N PHE A 107 -3.55 -3.82 -5.10
CA PHE A 107 -3.82 -3.71 -3.67
C PHE A 107 -5.10 -4.47 -3.28
N ARG A 108 -6.15 -4.35 -4.09
CA ARG A 108 -7.39 -5.11 -3.94
C ARG A 108 -7.21 -6.59 -4.28
N GLU A 109 -6.59 -6.90 -5.41
CA GLU A 109 -6.36 -8.28 -5.87
C GLU A 109 -5.54 -9.09 -4.87
N LYS A 110 -4.51 -8.49 -4.28
CA LYS A 110 -3.65 -9.12 -3.26
C LYS A 110 -4.29 -9.11 -1.87
N GLY A 111 -5.42 -8.41 -1.69
CA GLY A 111 -6.16 -8.37 -0.43
C GLY A 111 -5.45 -7.59 0.68
N CYS A 112 -4.60 -6.61 0.34
CA CYS A 112 -3.82 -5.84 1.30
C CYS A 112 -4.71 -5.16 2.36
N ILE A 113 -5.90 -4.69 1.95
CA ILE A 113 -6.91 -4.07 2.83
C ILE A 113 -7.45 -5.02 3.90
N GLY A 114 -7.27 -6.34 3.73
CA GLY A 114 -7.70 -7.34 4.72
C GLY A 114 -6.83 -7.36 5.97
N CYS A 115 -5.57 -6.93 5.85
CA CYS A 115 -4.63 -6.81 6.98
C CYS A 115 -4.32 -5.36 7.34
N HIS A 116 -4.21 -4.48 6.36
CA HIS A 116 -3.87 -3.08 6.54
C HIS A 116 -5.10 -2.19 6.52
N GLN A 117 -5.06 -1.12 7.31
CA GLN A 117 -6.01 -0.02 7.18
C GLN A 117 -5.48 1.07 6.24
N ILE A 118 -6.40 1.86 5.68
CA ILE A 118 -6.13 3.15 5.04
C ILE A 118 -7.09 4.16 5.64
N GLY A 119 -6.58 5.03 6.52
CA GLY A 119 -7.41 6.04 7.19
C GLY A 119 -8.52 5.43 8.04
N GLY A 120 -8.26 4.31 8.71
CA GLY A 120 -9.20 3.57 9.55
C GLY A 120 -10.05 2.52 8.83
N GLU A 121 -10.10 2.52 7.50
CA GLU A 121 -10.82 1.49 6.71
C GLU A 121 -9.92 0.30 6.39
N GLY A 122 -10.41 -0.93 6.54
CA GLY A 122 -9.64 -2.16 6.30
C GLY A 122 -9.50 -3.02 7.55
N GLY A 123 -8.65 -4.05 7.53
CA GLY A 123 -8.44 -4.97 8.65
C GLY A 123 -7.47 -4.40 9.70
N PRO A 124 -7.68 -4.62 11.01
CA PRO A 124 -6.83 -4.08 12.07
C PRO A 124 -5.64 -4.99 12.42
N ILE A 125 -5.25 -5.90 11.53
CA ILE A 125 -4.21 -6.92 11.79
C ILE A 125 -2.82 -6.28 11.75
N SER A 126 -2.64 -5.31 10.85
CA SER A 126 -1.39 -4.58 10.66
C SER A 126 -1.65 -3.07 10.70
N VAL A 127 -0.57 -2.31 10.58
CA VAL A 127 -0.59 -0.85 10.67
C VAL A 127 -1.48 -0.22 9.59
N ASP A 128 -2.04 0.95 9.93
CA ASP A 128 -2.67 1.82 8.96
C ASP A 128 -1.60 2.41 8.02
N LEU A 129 -1.72 2.13 6.71
CA LEU A 129 -0.73 2.53 5.73
C LEU A 129 -0.69 4.04 5.53
N LYS A 130 -1.83 4.73 5.68
CA LYS A 130 -1.91 6.19 5.58
C LYS A 130 -1.29 6.84 6.81
N MET A 131 -1.60 6.34 7.99
CA MET A 131 -1.26 6.99 9.26
C MET A 131 0.13 6.60 9.80
N GLU A 132 0.64 5.41 9.47
CA GLU A 132 1.91 4.91 10.03
C GLU A 132 2.99 4.62 8.99
N THR A 133 2.62 4.20 7.77
CA THR A 133 3.60 3.76 6.76
C THR A 133 4.00 4.90 5.83
N ALA A 134 3.03 5.59 5.22
CA ALA A 134 3.28 6.67 4.27
C ALA A 134 3.99 7.87 4.90
N VAL A 135 3.84 8.07 6.21
CA VAL A 135 4.43 9.18 6.98
C VAL A 135 5.57 8.73 7.91
N LYS A 136 6.08 7.50 7.73
CA LYS A 136 7.08 6.93 8.64
C LYS A 136 8.42 7.68 8.57
N SER A 137 8.90 8.16 9.71
CA SER A 137 10.27 8.69 9.82
C SER A 137 11.29 7.57 9.64
N LEU A 138 12.40 7.86 8.94
CA LEU A 138 13.51 6.92 8.77
C LEU A 138 14.11 6.45 10.10
N THR A 139 13.98 7.25 11.15
CA THR A 139 14.43 6.90 12.51
C THR A 139 13.63 5.77 13.15
N ARG A 140 12.41 5.50 12.65
CA ARG A 140 11.53 4.41 13.10
C ARG A 140 11.66 3.15 12.22
N ILE A 141 12.66 3.10 11.34
CA ILE A 141 12.88 1.96 10.44
C ILE A 141 14.18 1.27 10.82
N ASP A 142 14.09 -0.03 11.07
CA ASP A 142 15.27 -0.88 11.13
C ASP A 142 15.69 -1.28 9.71
N PHE A 143 16.86 -0.81 9.30
CA PHE A 143 17.45 -1.14 7.99
C PHE A 143 18.44 -2.30 8.04
N SER A 144 18.69 -2.88 9.21
CA SER A 144 19.76 -3.87 9.44
C SER A 144 19.61 -5.12 8.57
N TYR A 145 18.37 -5.46 8.19
CA TYR A 145 18.05 -6.65 7.40
C TYR A 145 17.76 -6.38 5.91
N THR A 146 17.98 -5.14 5.46
CA THR A 146 17.57 -4.73 4.10
C THR A 146 18.63 -4.94 3.03
N GLY A 147 19.90 -5.09 3.43
CA GLY A 147 21.04 -5.12 2.50
C GLY A 147 21.31 -3.78 1.77
N LEU A 148 20.56 -2.71 2.10
CA LEU A 148 20.68 -1.42 1.44
C LEU A 148 21.95 -0.67 1.89
N SER A 149 22.66 -0.07 0.92
CA SER A 149 23.72 0.87 1.23
C SER A 149 23.15 2.14 1.87
N GLN A 150 24.01 2.94 2.52
CA GLN A 150 23.54 4.14 3.24
C GLN A 150 22.76 5.13 2.38
N LYS A 151 23.05 5.21 1.08
CA LYS A 151 22.35 6.10 0.12
C LYS A 151 20.99 5.56 -0.30
N GLU A 152 20.76 4.25 -0.16
CA GLU A 152 19.53 3.59 -0.56
C GLU A 152 18.52 3.47 0.59
N LYS A 153 18.92 3.79 1.83
CA LYS A 153 18.06 3.77 3.02
C LYS A 153 17.02 4.90 3.00
N THR A 154 16.02 4.73 2.16
CA THR A 154 14.86 5.62 2.02
C THR A 154 13.58 4.88 2.40
N LEU A 155 12.52 5.63 2.75
CA LEU A 155 11.20 5.06 3.00
C LEU A 155 10.67 4.33 1.76
N GLU A 156 10.87 4.93 0.59
CA GLU A 156 10.49 4.37 -0.71
C GLU A 156 11.10 2.97 -0.92
N ASN A 157 12.42 2.83 -0.75
CA ASN A 157 13.08 1.54 -0.93
C ASN A 157 12.67 0.54 0.14
N TRP A 158 12.50 0.96 1.39
CA TRP A 158 12.03 0.08 2.46
C TRP A 158 10.62 -0.48 2.16
N ILE A 159 9.68 0.36 1.73
CA ILE A 159 8.33 -0.06 1.29
C ILE A 159 8.46 -1.04 0.11
N LYS A 160 9.27 -0.70 -0.89
CA LYS A 160 9.46 -1.52 -2.09
C LYS A 160 10.01 -2.91 -1.78
N LEU A 161 10.93 -3.03 -0.81
CA LEU A 161 11.48 -4.33 -0.41
C LEU A 161 10.41 -5.28 0.12
N HIS A 162 9.35 -4.79 0.79
CA HIS A 162 8.24 -5.63 1.27
C HIS A 162 7.45 -6.30 0.14
N PHE A 163 7.55 -5.77 -1.08
CA PHE A 163 6.92 -6.35 -2.25
C PHE A 163 7.86 -7.25 -3.05
N LEU A 164 9.17 -6.99 -2.99
CA LEU A 164 10.19 -7.73 -3.74
C LEU A 164 10.69 -8.97 -3.02
N ASN A 165 10.77 -8.92 -1.69
CA ASN A 165 11.34 -9.97 -0.87
C ASN A 165 10.30 -10.58 0.04
N ASP A 166 10.76 -11.54 0.81
CA ASP A 166 10.00 -12.10 1.89
C ASP A 166 10.00 -11.13 3.11
N PRO A 167 8.84 -10.60 3.55
CA PRO A 167 8.80 -9.63 4.65
C PRO A 167 9.31 -10.14 6.01
N ILE A 168 9.41 -11.46 6.21
CA ILE A 168 10.04 -12.01 7.43
C ILE A 168 11.54 -11.70 7.48
N GLU A 169 12.19 -11.62 6.32
CA GLU A 169 13.62 -11.29 6.25
C GLU A 169 13.84 -9.82 6.60
N LEU A 170 12.91 -8.94 6.23
CA LEU A 170 13.00 -7.50 6.48
C LEU A 170 12.59 -7.12 7.90
N VAL A 171 11.60 -7.84 8.45
CA VAL A 171 11.05 -7.63 9.79
C VAL A 171 11.00 -9.00 10.50
N PRO A 172 12.15 -9.51 10.95
CA PRO A 172 12.25 -10.82 11.58
C PRO A 172 11.64 -10.87 12.98
N GLY A 173 11.35 -9.72 13.57
CA GLY A 173 10.88 -9.64 14.96
C GLY A 173 11.97 -10.03 15.95
N ASP A 174 11.56 -10.61 17.06
CA ASP A 174 12.43 -11.13 18.11
C ASP A 174 11.78 -12.40 18.70
N PRO A 175 11.68 -13.47 17.91
CA PRO A 175 10.87 -14.63 18.26
C PRO A 175 11.39 -15.41 19.47
N THR A 176 12.64 -15.18 19.89
CA THR A 176 13.24 -15.77 21.09
C THR A 176 13.17 -14.84 22.31
N GLY A 177 12.82 -13.56 22.13
CA GLY A 177 12.79 -12.58 23.21
C GLY A 177 14.18 -12.20 23.72
N GLU A 178 15.19 -12.19 22.84
CA GLU A 178 16.57 -11.82 23.21
C GLU A 178 16.72 -10.33 23.48
N PHE A 179 15.92 -9.50 22.81
CA PHE A 179 16.00 -8.04 22.86
C PHE A 179 14.75 -7.40 23.47
N ASN A 180 13.66 -8.15 23.61
CA ASN A 180 12.38 -7.69 24.13
C ASN A 180 11.96 -8.49 25.37
N ALA A 181 11.18 -7.85 26.25
CA ALA A 181 10.66 -8.49 27.46
C ALA A 181 9.74 -9.70 27.17
N GLU A 182 9.09 -9.69 26.01
CA GLU A 182 8.27 -10.79 25.50
C GLU A 182 8.71 -11.11 24.07
N PRO A 183 8.65 -12.39 23.64
CA PRO A 183 8.90 -12.76 22.25
C PRO A 183 8.01 -11.98 21.29
N VAL A 184 8.60 -11.49 20.21
CA VAL A 184 7.93 -10.73 19.15
C VAL A 184 7.92 -11.56 17.88
N SER A 185 6.72 -11.82 17.36
CA SER A 185 6.57 -12.56 16.11
C SER A 185 7.22 -11.84 14.93
N PRO A 186 7.78 -12.59 13.96
CA PRO A 186 8.13 -12.03 12.67
C PRO A 186 6.91 -11.46 11.92
N SER A 187 7.17 -10.73 10.85
CA SER A 187 6.12 -10.22 9.96
C SER A 187 5.12 -11.30 9.54
N GLY A 188 3.82 -11.00 9.73
CA GLY A 188 2.72 -11.78 9.18
C GLY A 188 2.43 -11.49 7.71
N MET A 189 3.09 -10.50 7.10
CA MET A 189 2.87 -10.16 5.69
C MET A 189 3.33 -11.31 4.78
N PRO A 190 2.48 -11.81 3.85
CA PRO A 190 2.86 -12.87 2.92
C PRO A 190 3.99 -12.44 1.97
N PRO A 191 4.84 -13.38 1.51
CA PRO A 191 5.82 -13.10 0.47
C PRO A 191 5.13 -12.96 -0.89
N TYR A 192 4.82 -11.73 -1.30
CA TYR A 192 4.18 -11.47 -2.60
C TYR A 192 5.13 -11.63 -3.79
N LEU A 193 6.44 -11.38 -3.59
CA LEU A 193 7.50 -11.55 -4.58
C LEU A 193 7.12 -10.97 -5.96
N LEU A 194 6.64 -9.73 -5.95
CA LEU A 194 6.14 -9.05 -7.13
C LEU A 194 7.30 -8.64 -8.05
N ASN A 195 7.01 -8.52 -9.34
CA ASN A 195 7.98 -7.95 -10.27
C ASN A 195 8.22 -6.46 -9.94
N LYS A 196 9.35 -5.93 -10.40
CA LYS A 196 9.76 -4.53 -10.14
C LYS A 196 8.67 -3.52 -10.51
N LYS A 197 7.96 -3.72 -11.62
CA LYS A 197 6.92 -2.78 -12.07
C LYS A 197 5.76 -2.70 -11.07
N ASP A 198 5.27 -3.85 -10.60
CA ASP A 198 4.17 -3.92 -9.64
C ASP A 198 4.59 -3.41 -8.26
N SER A 199 5.82 -3.71 -7.84
CA SER A 199 6.39 -3.16 -6.60
C SER A 199 6.55 -1.65 -6.65
N ASP A 200 7.03 -1.08 -7.77
CA ASP A 200 7.17 0.37 -7.97
C ASP A 200 5.80 1.06 -7.93
N ALA A 201 4.79 0.48 -8.60
CA ALA A 201 3.43 1.00 -8.62
C ALA A 201 2.80 1.01 -7.21
N LEU A 202 2.88 -0.11 -6.47
CA LEU A 202 2.39 -0.18 -5.10
C LEU A 202 3.14 0.77 -4.16
N THR A 203 4.46 0.90 -4.33
CA THR A 203 5.26 1.88 -3.56
C THR A 203 4.77 3.30 -3.81
N ALA A 204 4.54 3.69 -5.07
CA ALA A 204 3.99 4.99 -5.40
C ALA A 204 2.60 5.20 -4.79
N TYR A 205 1.74 4.17 -4.81
CA TYR A 205 0.41 4.23 -4.20
C TYR A 205 0.49 4.49 -2.69
N ILE A 206 1.31 3.74 -1.94
CA ILE A 206 1.49 3.93 -0.49
C ILE A 206 2.08 5.31 -0.20
N MET A 207 3.11 5.71 -0.93
CA MET A 207 3.72 7.04 -0.79
C MET A 207 2.74 8.19 -1.09
N GLY A 208 1.71 7.94 -1.92
CA GLY A 208 0.66 8.89 -2.25
C GLY A 208 -0.43 9.01 -1.18
N LEU A 209 -0.47 8.10 -0.20
CA LEU A 209 -1.41 8.20 0.94
C LEU A 209 -1.01 9.30 1.93
N ASP A 210 0.25 9.74 1.93
CA ASP A 210 0.69 10.87 2.74
C ASP A 210 0.08 12.17 2.21
N GLN A 211 -1.00 12.61 2.84
CA GLN A 211 -1.63 13.91 2.58
C GLN A 211 -1.36 14.91 3.71
N SER A 212 -0.47 14.59 4.65
CA SER A 212 -0.24 15.37 5.88
C SER A 212 0.34 16.76 5.60
N ARG A 213 1.08 16.90 4.50
CA ARG A 213 1.76 18.13 4.10
C ARG A 213 0.96 19.00 3.13
N ILE A 214 -0.24 18.57 2.72
CA ILE A 214 -1.08 19.29 1.74
C ILE A 214 -2.23 20.00 2.47
N PRO A 215 -2.20 21.35 2.54
CA PRO A 215 -3.32 22.14 3.05
C PRO A 215 -4.63 21.82 2.34
N HIS A 216 -5.74 21.89 3.08
CA HIS A 216 -7.07 21.51 2.59
C HIS A 216 -7.50 22.33 1.37
N GLU A 217 -7.13 23.60 1.30
CA GLU A 217 -7.43 24.51 0.19
C GLU A 217 -6.77 24.12 -1.14
N PHE A 218 -5.74 23.26 -1.11
CA PHE A 218 -5.07 22.75 -2.30
C PHE A 218 -5.52 21.35 -2.69
N ARG A 219 -6.43 20.74 -1.92
CA ARG A 219 -7.00 19.45 -2.27
C ARG A 219 -8.13 19.62 -3.28
N VAL A 220 -8.06 18.82 -4.33
CA VAL A 220 -9.07 18.70 -5.36
C VAL A 220 -9.92 17.49 -5.03
N TYR A 221 -10.99 17.76 -4.29
CA TYR A 221 -11.94 16.76 -3.85
C TYR A 221 -12.73 16.20 -5.02
N ALA A 222 -13.04 14.92 -4.92
CA ALA A 222 -13.92 14.25 -5.85
C ALA A 222 -14.92 13.37 -5.11
N PRO A 223 -16.15 13.24 -5.63
CA PRO A 223 -17.09 12.28 -5.08
C PRO A 223 -16.51 10.87 -5.20
N PRO A 224 -16.73 9.99 -4.21
CA PRO A 224 -16.33 8.59 -4.32
C PRO A 224 -16.92 7.96 -5.58
N GLN A 225 -16.07 7.26 -6.35
CA GLN A 225 -16.55 6.53 -7.52
C GLN A 225 -17.49 5.39 -7.07
N PRO A 226 -18.68 5.24 -7.69
CA PRO A 226 -19.59 4.18 -7.32
C PRO A 226 -18.96 2.82 -7.57
N LYS A 227 -18.87 1.99 -6.53
CA LYS A 227 -18.37 0.61 -6.65
C LYS A 227 -19.37 -0.21 -7.47
N THR A 228 -18.91 -0.83 -8.56
CA THR A 228 -19.74 -1.73 -9.36
C THR A 228 -19.94 -3.05 -8.62
N ILE A 229 -21.13 -3.26 -8.07
CA ILE A 229 -21.48 -4.51 -7.39
C ILE A 229 -22.02 -5.51 -8.42
N PRO A 230 -21.45 -6.72 -8.55
CA PRO A 230 -21.94 -7.72 -9.49
C PRO A 230 -23.38 -8.18 -9.21
N SER A 231 -24.07 -8.69 -10.22
CA SER A 231 -25.38 -9.32 -10.04
C SER A 231 -25.27 -10.80 -9.64
N GLY A 232 -26.17 -11.27 -8.77
CA GLY A 232 -26.25 -12.66 -8.30
C GLY A 232 -25.43 -12.95 -7.03
N LYS A 233 -26.00 -13.77 -6.14
CA LYS A 233 -25.47 -14.00 -4.78
C LYS A 233 -24.02 -14.49 -4.76
N ILE A 234 -23.67 -15.45 -5.60
CA ILE A 234 -22.31 -16.01 -5.67
C ILE A 234 -21.30 -14.93 -6.12
N LYS A 235 -21.64 -14.14 -7.15
CA LYS A 235 -20.75 -13.08 -7.66
C LYS A 235 -20.60 -11.95 -6.64
N ARG A 236 -21.68 -11.58 -5.94
CA ARG A 236 -21.62 -10.60 -4.83
C ARG A 236 -20.79 -11.12 -3.66
N GLY A 237 -20.95 -12.39 -3.28
CA GLY A 237 -20.15 -12.99 -2.22
C GLY A 237 -18.67 -13.06 -2.55
N ARG A 238 -18.32 -13.36 -3.81
CA ARG A 238 -16.95 -13.25 -4.31
C ARG A 238 -16.43 -11.82 -4.25
N TRP A 239 -17.25 -10.85 -4.65
CA TRP A 239 -16.90 -9.44 -4.54
C TRP A 239 -16.62 -9.04 -3.08
N VAL A 240 -17.45 -9.46 -2.11
CA VAL A 240 -17.18 -9.23 -0.68
C VAL A 240 -15.85 -9.87 -0.25
N TYR A 241 -15.59 -11.10 -0.70
CA TYR A 241 -14.34 -11.82 -0.39
C TYR A 241 -13.08 -11.09 -0.88
N GLU A 242 -13.15 -10.46 -2.06
CA GLU A 242 -12.06 -9.67 -2.65
C GLU A 242 -11.97 -8.27 -2.03
N GLU A 243 -13.11 -7.59 -1.89
CA GLU A 243 -13.22 -6.20 -1.41
C GLU A 243 -12.75 -6.03 0.04
N TYR A 244 -13.09 -6.98 0.91
CA TYR A 244 -12.66 -6.97 2.31
C TYR A 244 -11.31 -7.66 2.52
N GLY A 245 -10.63 -8.07 1.44
CA GLY A 245 -9.28 -8.62 1.50
C GLY A 245 -9.17 -10.00 2.13
N CYS A 246 -10.26 -10.79 2.19
CA CYS A 246 -10.22 -12.16 2.71
C CYS A 246 -9.21 -13.03 1.95
N ILE A 247 -9.01 -12.74 0.67
CA ILE A 247 -8.01 -13.36 -0.21
C ILE A 247 -6.58 -13.22 0.31
N GLY A 248 -6.25 -12.14 1.02
CA GLY A 248 -4.90 -11.88 1.52
C GLY A 248 -4.41 -12.92 2.52
N CYS A 249 -5.33 -13.50 3.30
CA CYS A 249 -5.02 -14.59 4.24
C CYS A 249 -5.50 -15.95 3.73
N HIS A 250 -6.72 -16.02 3.19
CA HIS A 250 -7.35 -17.28 2.79
C HIS A 250 -7.07 -17.69 1.34
N GLY A 251 -6.25 -16.92 0.60
CA GLY A 251 -5.78 -17.26 -0.74
C GLY A 251 -6.86 -17.20 -1.83
N TYR A 252 -6.45 -17.28 -3.08
CA TYR A 252 -7.39 -17.26 -4.20
C TYR A 252 -8.40 -18.42 -4.09
N GLN A 253 -9.70 -18.10 -4.14
CA GLN A 253 -10.80 -19.06 -3.95
C GLN A 253 -10.70 -19.87 -2.64
N GLY A 254 -10.21 -19.28 -1.56
CA GLY A 254 -10.21 -19.93 -0.25
C GLY A 254 -9.23 -21.09 -0.13
N ARG A 255 -8.19 -21.17 -0.96
CA ARG A 255 -7.20 -22.26 -0.92
C ARG A 255 -6.30 -22.27 0.32
N GLY A 256 -6.25 -21.16 1.07
CA GLY A 256 -5.41 -21.00 2.25
C GLY A 256 -3.92 -21.02 1.91
N GLY A 257 -3.11 -21.47 2.87
CA GLY A 257 -1.67 -21.72 2.66
C GLY A 257 -0.76 -20.53 2.93
N VAL A 258 -1.31 -19.39 3.38
CA VAL A 258 -0.51 -18.29 3.92
C VAL A 258 0.09 -18.73 5.24
N ARG A 259 1.40 -18.68 5.40
CA ARG A 259 2.06 -19.05 6.65
C ARG A 259 1.64 -18.13 7.81
N ASN A 260 1.61 -18.67 9.01
CA ASN A 260 1.34 -17.93 10.23
C ASN A 260 2.28 -18.45 11.32
N TYR A 261 3.33 -17.69 11.61
CA TYR A 261 4.39 -18.10 12.52
C TYR A 261 3.83 -18.54 13.88
N ASN A 262 4.36 -19.63 14.44
CA ASN A 262 3.92 -20.24 15.69
C ASN A 262 2.42 -20.65 15.76
N TYR A 263 1.68 -20.66 14.65
CA TYR A 263 0.32 -21.19 14.65
C TYR A 263 0.36 -22.73 14.65
N VAL A 264 -0.52 -23.39 15.42
CA VAL A 264 -0.58 -24.88 15.47
C VAL A 264 -0.71 -25.57 14.11
N SER A 265 -1.37 -24.92 13.15
CA SER A 265 -1.54 -25.46 11.80
C SER A 265 -0.50 -24.92 10.81
N GLU A 266 0.44 -24.09 11.27
CA GLU A 266 1.49 -23.37 10.53
C GLU A 266 1.00 -22.41 9.43
N VAL A 267 -0.18 -22.63 8.88
CA VAL A 267 -0.76 -21.89 7.77
C VAL A 267 -2.23 -21.53 8.02
N ILE A 268 -2.69 -20.46 7.38
CA ILE A 268 -4.07 -20.04 7.37
C ILE A 268 -4.95 -21.12 6.71
N PRO A 269 -6.10 -21.47 7.32
CA PRO A 269 -6.94 -22.56 6.85
C PRO A 269 -7.43 -22.42 5.41
N ASN A 270 -7.46 -23.56 4.72
CA ASN A 270 -8.15 -23.73 3.44
C ASN A 270 -9.67 -23.73 3.67
N LEU A 271 -10.35 -22.70 3.20
CA LEU A 271 -11.79 -22.51 3.33
C LEU A 271 -12.59 -23.52 2.52
N ARG A 272 -12.07 -24.04 1.41
CA ARG A 272 -12.79 -25.02 0.59
C ARG A 272 -13.09 -26.30 1.36
N ARG A 273 -12.19 -26.69 2.27
CA ARG A 273 -12.40 -27.81 3.20
C ARG A 273 -13.09 -27.38 4.50
N ALA A 274 -12.67 -26.25 5.07
CA ALA A 274 -13.20 -25.80 6.36
C ALA A 274 -14.70 -25.50 6.30
N VAL A 275 -15.22 -24.97 5.18
CA VAL A 275 -16.65 -24.65 5.03
C VAL A 275 -17.53 -25.89 5.23
N SER A 276 -17.07 -27.08 4.85
CA SER A 276 -17.82 -28.33 5.00
C SER A 276 -18.05 -28.73 6.47
N THR A 277 -17.30 -28.18 7.42
CA THR A 277 -17.47 -28.46 8.86
C THR A 277 -18.43 -27.48 9.55
N TYR A 278 -19.03 -26.53 8.82
CA TYR A 278 -19.92 -25.53 9.39
C TYR A 278 -21.32 -25.58 8.80
N SER A 279 -22.33 -25.32 9.64
CA SER A 279 -23.63 -24.89 9.15
C SER A 279 -23.53 -23.45 8.60
N ARG A 280 -24.45 -23.03 7.74
CA ARG A 280 -24.50 -21.65 7.24
C ARG A 280 -24.55 -20.63 8.38
N LYS A 281 -25.35 -20.90 9.42
CA LYS A 281 -25.44 -20.05 10.62
C LYS A 281 -24.11 -20.02 11.37
N GLY A 282 -23.53 -21.19 11.65
CA GLY A 282 -22.26 -21.28 12.37
C GLY A 282 -21.10 -20.58 11.64
N LEU A 283 -21.06 -20.65 10.30
CA LEU A 283 -20.06 -19.92 9.52
C LEU A 283 -20.26 -18.40 9.59
N LYS A 284 -21.51 -17.92 9.51
CA LYS A 284 -21.81 -16.49 9.72
C LYS A 284 -21.37 -16.04 11.10
N ASP A 285 -21.70 -16.80 12.15
CA ASP A 285 -21.33 -16.47 13.53
C ASP A 285 -19.81 -16.41 13.70
N LYS A 286 -19.08 -17.34 13.08
CA LYS A 286 -17.60 -17.35 13.12
C LYS A 286 -17.01 -16.12 12.41
N ILE A 287 -17.51 -15.76 11.23
CA ILE A 287 -17.03 -14.57 10.49
C ILE A 287 -17.36 -13.28 11.25
N SER A 288 -18.59 -13.17 11.76
CA SER A 288 -19.06 -12.02 12.53
C SER A 288 -18.22 -11.76 13.77
N ASN A 289 -17.91 -12.82 14.54
CA ASN A 289 -17.18 -12.71 15.80
C ASN A 289 -15.65 -12.73 15.64
N GLY A 290 -15.15 -13.22 14.51
CA GLY A 290 -13.71 -13.41 14.33
C GLY A 290 -13.16 -14.62 15.10
N VAL A 291 -11.85 -14.78 15.00
CA VAL A 291 -11.00 -15.69 15.80
C VAL A 291 -9.79 -14.86 16.24
N PRO A 292 -9.93 -14.04 17.31
CA PRO A 292 -8.90 -13.08 17.72
C PRO A 292 -7.68 -13.73 18.36
N VAL A 293 -7.82 -14.95 18.89
CA VAL A 293 -6.72 -15.74 19.45
C VAL A 293 -6.67 -17.06 18.73
N VAL A 294 -5.50 -17.39 18.18
CA VAL A 294 -5.20 -18.66 17.54
C VAL A 294 -4.22 -19.45 18.39
N ALA A 295 -4.36 -20.78 18.39
CA ALA A 295 -3.53 -21.64 19.22
C ALA A 295 -2.06 -21.62 18.79
N LYS A 296 -1.16 -21.58 19.77
CA LYS A 296 0.29 -21.61 19.58
C LYS A 296 0.81 -23.03 19.40
N HIS A 297 1.77 -23.23 18.50
CA HIS A 297 2.51 -24.49 18.40
C HIS A 297 3.46 -24.63 19.59
N ASP A 298 4.29 -23.62 19.83
CA ASP A 298 5.11 -23.45 21.02
C ASP A 298 4.42 -22.49 22.02
N PRO A 299 3.99 -22.97 23.20
CA PRO A 299 3.40 -22.15 24.24
C PRO A 299 4.32 -21.04 24.78
N GLN A 300 5.65 -21.20 24.68
CA GLN A 300 6.63 -20.21 25.15
C GLN A 300 6.94 -19.16 24.07
N GLY A 301 6.76 -19.50 22.79
CA GLY A 301 6.92 -18.58 21.67
C GLY A 301 5.85 -17.48 21.58
N PRO A 302 6.05 -16.53 20.65
CA PRO A 302 5.17 -15.37 20.47
C PRO A 302 3.80 -15.79 19.93
N TYR A 303 2.78 -14.94 20.10
CA TYR A 303 1.49 -15.18 19.46
C TYR A 303 1.59 -15.10 17.94
N PRO A 304 0.85 -15.93 17.18
CA PRO A 304 0.90 -15.88 15.74
C PRO A 304 0.48 -14.51 15.21
N PRO A 305 1.21 -13.95 14.24
CA PRO A 305 1.00 -12.56 13.80
C PRO A 305 -0.33 -12.37 13.05
N LEU A 306 -0.93 -13.44 12.53
CA LEU A 306 -2.20 -13.39 11.82
C LEU A 306 -3.34 -14.01 12.64
N TYR A 307 -4.45 -13.30 12.67
CA TYR A 307 -5.71 -13.73 13.29
C TYR A 307 -6.89 -13.24 12.44
N MET A 308 -8.09 -13.78 12.68
CA MET A 308 -9.28 -13.33 11.96
C MET A 308 -10.01 -12.27 12.82
N PRO A 309 -10.03 -10.99 12.45
CA PRO A 309 -10.77 -9.98 13.20
C PRO A 309 -12.28 -10.24 13.11
N ALA A 310 -13.05 -9.61 13.99
CA ALA A 310 -14.50 -9.57 13.88
C ALA A 310 -14.92 -8.73 12.66
N TRP A 311 -15.84 -9.24 11.85
CA TRP A 311 -16.32 -8.55 10.65
C TRP A 311 -17.73 -7.98 10.77
N LYS A 312 -18.44 -8.22 11.89
CA LYS A 312 -19.82 -7.78 12.12
C LYS A 312 -20.03 -6.27 11.97
N ASP A 313 -19.01 -5.47 12.30
CA ASP A 313 -19.07 -4.00 12.25
C ASP A 313 -18.59 -3.44 10.90
N LYS A 314 -18.14 -4.30 9.99
CA LYS A 314 -17.54 -3.93 8.69
C LYS A 314 -18.35 -4.43 7.49
N ILE A 315 -18.95 -5.63 7.61
CA ILE A 315 -19.71 -6.28 6.55
C ILE A 315 -21.19 -6.23 6.92
N LYS A 316 -22.03 -5.73 6.00
CA LYS A 316 -23.47 -5.68 6.20
C LYS A 316 -24.07 -7.10 6.23
N PRO A 317 -25.20 -7.33 6.92
CA PRO A 317 -25.80 -8.67 7.02
C PRO A 317 -26.10 -9.33 5.67
N ASP A 318 -26.59 -8.59 4.69
CA ASP A 318 -26.86 -9.07 3.32
C ASP A 318 -25.59 -9.44 2.56
N GLN A 319 -24.52 -8.65 2.73
CA GLN A 319 -23.20 -8.97 2.17
C GLN A 319 -22.60 -10.23 2.80
N LEU A 320 -22.75 -10.41 4.11
CA LEU A 320 -22.31 -11.60 4.82
C LEU A 320 -23.05 -12.86 4.34
N ASP A 321 -24.35 -12.73 4.05
CA ASP A 321 -25.17 -13.81 3.48
C ASP A 321 -24.69 -14.25 2.09
N ASP A 322 -24.36 -13.28 1.25
CA ASP A 322 -23.80 -13.54 -0.07
C ASP A 322 -22.38 -14.11 0.01
N LEU A 323 -21.54 -13.60 0.92
CA LEU A 323 -20.19 -14.14 1.19
C LEU A 323 -20.25 -15.61 1.59
N VAL A 324 -21.11 -15.96 2.54
CA VAL A 324 -21.32 -17.36 2.93
C VAL A 324 -21.84 -18.18 1.75
N THR A 325 -22.74 -17.63 0.93
CA THR A 325 -23.20 -18.33 -0.28
C THR A 325 -22.07 -18.61 -1.26
N TYR A 326 -21.14 -17.67 -1.45
CA TYR A 326 -19.94 -17.88 -2.24
C TYR A 326 -19.01 -18.94 -1.64
N LEU A 327 -18.74 -18.88 -0.32
CA LEU A 327 -17.88 -19.86 0.35
C LEU A 327 -18.42 -21.30 0.24
N PHE A 328 -19.74 -21.48 0.32
CA PHE A 328 -20.37 -22.78 0.06
C PHE A 328 -20.29 -23.22 -1.41
N SER A 329 -20.16 -22.29 -2.35
CA SER A 329 -20.05 -22.60 -3.79
C SER A 329 -18.67 -23.09 -4.22
N ILE A 330 -17.62 -22.82 -3.42
CA ILE A 330 -16.22 -23.19 -3.72
C ILE A 330 -15.72 -24.39 -2.90
N ARG A 331 -16.58 -24.98 -2.07
CA ARG A 331 -16.24 -26.12 -1.21
C ARG A 331 -15.82 -27.35 -2.02
N GLU A 332 -14.91 -28.14 -1.46
CA GLU A 332 -14.46 -29.42 -2.00
C GLU A 332 -15.02 -30.59 -1.21
#